data_AF-A0A9E2CNR1-F1
#
_entry.id   AF-A0A9E2CNR1-F1
#
_cell.length_a   1.000
_cell.length_b   1.000
_cell.length_c   1.000
_cell.angle_alpha   90.00
_cell.angle_beta   90.00
_cell.angle_gamma   90.00
#
_symmetry.space_group_name_H-M   'P 1'
#
loop_
_entity.id
_entity.type
_entity.pdbx_description
1 polymer ?
#
loop_
_entity_poly.entity_id
_entity_poly.type
_entity_poly.pdbx_seq_one_letter_code
_entity_poly.pdbx_strand_id
1 'polypeptide(L)'
;MNRFIILTLCTLLGATAAWAGPSLPEIERYRGLLQFLQVSETPNSMQPLFDAAQSVQSAVMTIDKGGSAWLERVSDEEALALQAQLVGLRLHRGLDVYAEIDTAVMHELALQHGQPVDQAFFAGLKAAFNDQGLPVYLNLANRASPCIRFDQPALMYEQYAYWQAFRKANPNAYAHFVRQWLRDIEDVMVHGTCTCTQKQAPVEAALKGFVAAFPETVVRADIQARLQQLRDKPYDKPVWCR
;
A
#
# COMPACT_ATOMS: atom_id res chain seq x y z
N MET A 1 69.32 -38.68 -18.38
CA MET A 1 68.67 -38.16 -17.16
C MET A 1 68.47 -36.66 -17.33
N ASN A 2 67.24 -36.21 -17.57
CA ASN A 2 66.80 -34.83 -17.26
C ASN A 2 65.27 -34.83 -17.29
N ARG A 3 64.66 -34.64 -16.10
CA ARG A 3 63.22 -34.64 -15.88
C ARG A 3 62.68 -33.23 -16.13
N PHE A 4 61.79 -33.08 -17.10
CA PHE A 4 60.89 -31.93 -17.20
C PHE A 4 59.74 -32.12 -16.20
N ILE A 5 59.57 -31.16 -15.29
CA ILE A 5 58.36 -31.04 -14.46
C ILE A 5 57.54 -29.88 -15.05
N ILE A 6 56.45 -30.21 -15.73
CA ILE A 6 55.44 -29.26 -16.18
C ILE A 6 54.40 -29.18 -15.07
N LEU A 7 54.41 -28.09 -14.30
CA LEU A 7 53.33 -27.74 -13.37
C LEU A 7 52.14 -27.23 -14.18
N THR A 8 51.11 -28.06 -14.29
CA THR A 8 49.83 -27.69 -14.89
C THR A 8 48.99 -27.02 -13.79
N LEU A 9 48.83 -25.71 -13.90
CA LEU A 9 48.00 -24.90 -13.01
C LEU A 9 46.52 -25.11 -13.40
N CYS A 10 45.81 -25.98 -12.67
CA CYS A 10 44.35 -26.11 -12.81
C CYS A 10 43.67 -24.88 -12.19
N THR A 11 43.25 -23.93 -13.02
CA THR A 11 42.29 -22.90 -12.62
C THR A 11 40.91 -23.53 -12.45
N LEU A 12 40.54 -23.79 -11.19
CA LEU A 12 39.18 -24.10 -10.80
C LEU A 12 38.32 -22.84 -11.00
N LEU A 13 37.64 -22.77 -12.15
CA LEU A 13 36.46 -21.93 -12.33
C LEU A 13 35.36 -22.50 -11.44
N GLY A 14 35.30 -22.02 -10.20
CA GLY A 14 34.14 -22.25 -9.34
C GLY A 14 32.93 -21.58 -9.99
N ALA A 15 32.06 -22.37 -10.61
CA ALA A 15 30.70 -21.93 -10.90
C ALA A 15 30.05 -21.64 -9.55
N THR A 16 29.96 -20.37 -9.18
CA THR A 16 29.04 -19.94 -8.14
C THR A 16 27.65 -20.30 -8.65
N ALA A 17 27.08 -21.39 -8.12
CA ALA A 17 25.66 -21.65 -8.28
C ALA A 17 24.96 -20.39 -7.76
N ALA A 18 24.35 -19.62 -8.67
CA ALA A 18 23.50 -18.51 -8.30
C ALA A 18 22.44 -19.09 -7.36
N TRP A 19 22.46 -18.65 -6.11
CA TRP A 19 21.53 -19.13 -5.12
C TRP A 19 20.12 -18.78 -5.60
N ALA A 20 19.36 -19.83 -5.97
CA ALA A 20 17.95 -19.71 -6.28
C ALA A 20 17.23 -19.58 -4.95
N GLY A 21 17.14 -18.34 -4.45
CA GLY A 21 16.34 -18.03 -3.27
C GLY A 21 14.88 -18.49 -3.44
N PRO A 22 14.06 -18.36 -2.38
CA PRO A 22 12.66 -18.76 -2.44
C PRO A 22 11.93 -18.00 -3.56
N SER A 23 11.37 -18.75 -4.52
CA SER A 23 10.77 -18.18 -5.71
C SER A 23 9.25 -18.09 -5.63
N LEU A 24 8.69 -16.94 -5.99
CA LEU A 24 7.27 -16.79 -6.36
C LEU A 24 7.18 -16.13 -7.74
N PRO A 25 6.25 -16.58 -8.62
CA PRO A 25 6.02 -15.92 -9.90
C PRO A 25 5.78 -14.41 -9.79
N GLU A 26 5.09 -13.97 -8.73
CA GLU A 26 4.79 -12.56 -8.47
C GLU A 26 6.05 -11.76 -8.12
N ILE A 27 6.95 -12.36 -7.33
CA ILE A 27 8.26 -11.76 -6.97
C ILE A 27 9.13 -11.62 -8.22
N GLU A 28 9.21 -12.67 -9.05
CA GLU A 28 10.00 -12.62 -10.28
C GLU A 28 9.45 -11.60 -11.28
N ARG A 29 8.12 -11.52 -11.41
CA ARG A 29 7.47 -10.49 -12.22
C ARG A 29 7.79 -9.09 -11.72
N TYR A 30 7.70 -8.85 -10.41
CA TYR A 30 8.04 -7.55 -9.82
C TYR A 30 9.49 -7.17 -10.10
N ARG A 31 10.43 -8.09 -9.87
CA ARG A 31 11.87 -7.87 -10.11
C ARG A 31 12.17 -7.57 -11.58
N GLY A 32 11.56 -8.30 -12.51
CA GLY A 32 11.74 -8.05 -13.94
C GLY A 32 11.23 -6.67 -14.37
N LEU A 33 10.08 -6.23 -13.84
CA LEU A 33 9.53 -4.89 -14.11
C LEU A 33 10.40 -3.78 -13.49
N LEU A 34 10.90 -3.98 -12.27
CA LEU A 34 11.80 -3.04 -11.62
C LEU A 34 13.10 -2.89 -12.43
N GLN A 35 13.70 -4.01 -12.84
CA GLN A 35 14.91 -3.98 -13.67
C GLN A 35 14.66 -3.28 -15.00
N PHE A 36 13.53 -3.57 -15.66
CA PHE A 36 13.15 -2.90 -16.91
C PHE A 36 13.08 -1.38 -16.75
N LEU A 37 12.44 -0.89 -15.67
CA LEU A 37 12.36 0.54 -15.39
C LEU A 37 13.73 1.17 -15.14
N GLN A 38 14.59 0.48 -14.39
CA GLN A 38 15.92 0.97 -14.01
C GLN A 38 16.90 1.08 -15.18
N VAL A 39 16.80 0.20 -16.18
CA VAL A 39 17.69 0.21 -17.36
C VAL A 39 17.11 0.97 -18.55
N SER A 40 15.85 1.39 -18.49
CA SER A 40 15.23 2.16 -19.57
C SER A 40 15.84 3.56 -19.67
N GLU A 41 16.21 3.96 -20.88
CA GLU A 41 16.71 5.31 -21.19
C GLU A 41 15.61 6.38 -21.16
N THR A 42 14.34 5.97 -21.22
CA THR A 42 13.19 6.88 -21.21
C THR A 42 12.21 6.54 -20.08
N PRO A 43 11.46 7.53 -19.57
CA PRO A 43 10.42 7.28 -18.58
C PRO A 43 9.32 6.35 -19.11
N ASN A 44 8.98 5.33 -18.33
CA ASN A 44 7.94 4.35 -18.66
C ASN A 44 6.85 4.34 -17.58
N SER A 45 5.68 3.82 -17.94
CA SER A 45 4.61 3.67 -16.94
C SER A 45 5.05 2.74 -15.82
N MET A 46 4.85 3.18 -14.58
CA MET A 46 5.08 2.37 -13.39
C MET A 46 3.85 1.58 -12.92
N GLN A 47 2.71 1.75 -13.58
CA GLN A 47 1.50 1.02 -13.21
C GLN A 47 1.68 -0.50 -13.22
N PRO A 48 2.37 -1.12 -14.20
CA PRO A 48 2.65 -2.55 -14.15
C PRO A 48 3.47 -2.97 -12.92
N LEU A 49 4.43 -2.13 -12.48
CA LEU A 49 5.22 -2.39 -11.27
C LEU A 49 4.34 -2.31 -10.01
N PHE A 50 3.46 -1.31 -9.93
CA PHE A 50 2.50 -1.17 -8.83
C PHE A 50 1.53 -2.35 -8.75
N ASP A 51 0.97 -2.78 -9.89
CA ASP A 51 0.08 -3.95 -9.94
C ASP A 51 0.82 -5.24 -9.54
N ALA A 52 2.10 -5.37 -9.93
CA ALA A 52 2.96 -6.47 -9.50
C ALA A 52 3.28 -6.40 -7.99
N ALA A 53 3.51 -5.21 -7.43
CA ALA A 53 3.68 -5.02 -5.99
C ALA A 53 2.46 -5.53 -5.22
N GLN A 54 1.24 -5.12 -5.62
CA GLN A 54 -0.01 -5.60 -5.02
C GLN A 54 -0.18 -7.13 -5.12
N SER A 55 0.28 -7.71 -6.23
CA SER A 55 0.29 -9.16 -6.42
C SER A 55 1.26 -9.84 -5.44
N VAL A 56 2.46 -9.26 -5.22
CA VAL A 56 3.40 -9.74 -4.20
C VAL A 56 2.77 -9.66 -2.80
N GLN A 57 2.12 -8.55 -2.42
CA GLN A 57 1.45 -8.43 -1.12
C GLN A 57 0.46 -9.58 -0.89
N SER A 58 -0.32 -9.92 -1.91
CA SER A 58 -1.30 -11.01 -1.83
C SER A 58 -0.64 -12.40 -1.78
N ALA A 59 0.37 -12.63 -2.61
CA ALA A 59 1.03 -13.93 -2.75
C ALA A 59 1.81 -14.32 -1.49
N VAL A 60 2.54 -13.38 -0.88
CA VAL A 60 3.37 -13.66 0.30
C VAL A 60 2.53 -14.01 1.54
N MET A 61 1.27 -13.58 1.57
CA MET A 61 0.27 -13.87 2.61
C MET A 61 -0.48 -15.19 2.38
N THR A 62 -0.26 -15.88 1.26
CA THR A 62 -1.00 -17.10 0.93
C THR A 62 -0.67 -18.23 1.91
N ILE A 63 -1.70 -18.69 2.60
CA ILE A 63 -1.60 -19.75 3.62
C ILE A 63 -1.67 -21.13 2.94
N ASP A 64 -0.73 -22.01 3.29
CA ASP A 64 -0.78 -23.39 2.81
C ASP A 64 -1.65 -24.28 3.71
N LYS A 65 -1.68 -25.59 3.42
CA LYS A 65 -2.41 -26.57 4.24
C LYS A 65 -1.84 -26.72 5.66
N GLY A 66 -0.60 -26.28 5.89
CA GLY A 66 0.07 -26.29 7.19
C GLY A 66 -0.29 -25.08 8.06
N GLY A 67 -1.03 -24.10 7.53
CA GLY A 67 -1.49 -22.94 8.30
C GLY A 67 -0.50 -21.79 8.37
N SER A 68 0.62 -21.86 7.64
CA SER A 68 1.60 -20.77 7.57
C SER A 68 1.43 -19.98 6.27
N ALA A 69 1.63 -18.67 6.31
CA ALA A 69 1.79 -17.84 5.12
C ALA A 69 3.10 -18.20 4.39
N TRP A 70 3.16 -17.93 3.08
CA TRP A 70 4.36 -18.22 2.29
C TRP A 70 5.63 -17.58 2.88
N LEU A 71 5.53 -16.31 3.30
CA LEU A 71 6.66 -15.56 3.83
C LEU A 71 7.18 -16.08 5.19
N GLU A 72 6.35 -16.80 5.94
CA GLU A 72 6.76 -17.44 7.21
C GLU A 72 7.58 -18.71 6.98
N ARG A 73 7.38 -19.37 5.84
CA ARG A 73 8.12 -20.59 5.48
C ARG A 73 9.51 -20.30 4.92
N VAL A 74 9.75 -19.06 4.48
CA VAL A 74 11.05 -18.59 4.04
C VAL A 74 11.97 -18.46 5.26
N SER A 75 13.19 -18.98 5.18
CA SER A 75 14.17 -18.85 6.28
C SER A 75 14.60 -17.39 6.48
N ASP A 76 15.19 -17.06 7.62
CA ASP A 76 15.60 -15.67 7.90
C ASP A 76 16.66 -15.15 6.94
N GLU A 77 17.63 -16.00 6.57
CA GLU A 77 18.66 -15.68 5.57
C GLU A 77 18.04 -15.42 4.19
N GLU A 78 17.08 -16.27 3.79
CA GLU A 78 16.30 -16.11 2.56
C GLU A 78 15.44 -14.85 2.54
N ALA A 79 14.80 -14.52 3.66
CA ALA A 79 13.99 -13.31 3.78
C ALA A 79 14.84 -12.04 3.67
N LEU A 80 16.02 -12.02 4.28
CA LEU A 80 16.95 -10.89 4.18
C LEU A 80 17.45 -10.71 2.74
N ALA A 81 17.85 -11.80 2.09
CA ALA A 81 18.30 -11.75 0.71
C ALA A 81 17.17 -11.40 -0.26
N LEU A 82 15.94 -11.83 0.02
CA LEU A 82 14.76 -11.46 -0.75
C LEU A 82 14.42 -9.96 -0.57
N GLN A 83 14.44 -9.45 0.65
CA GLN A 83 14.20 -8.03 0.95
C GLN A 83 15.14 -7.11 0.18
N ALA A 84 16.42 -7.48 0.05
CA ALA A 84 17.41 -6.70 -0.71
C ALA A 84 17.09 -6.59 -2.21
N GLN A 85 16.27 -7.49 -2.74
CA GLN A 85 15.91 -7.55 -4.17
C GLN A 85 14.53 -6.94 -4.47
N LEU A 86 13.77 -6.58 -3.44
CA LEU A 86 12.41 -6.03 -3.56
C LEU A 86 12.39 -4.53 -3.22
N VAL A 87 13.25 -3.74 -3.87
CA VAL A 87 13.25 -2.28 -3.70
C VAL A 87 11.86 -1.72 -3.96
N GLY A 88 11.32 -0.91 -3.05
CA GLY A 88 9.94 -0.40 -3.10
C GLY A 88 8.93 -1.24 -2.32
N LEU A 89 9.35 -2.38 -1.76
CA LEU A 89 8.57 -3.20 -0.84
C LEU A 89 9.30 -3.44 0.49
N ARG A 90 8.56 -3.53 1.58
CA ARG A 90 9.05 -3.97 2.89
C ARG A 90 8.37 -5.27 3.28
N LEU A 91 9.15 -6.29 3.63
CA LEU A 91 8.65 -7.59 4.06
C LEU A 91 8.48 -7.58 5.58
N HIS A 92 7.26 -7.82 6.03
CA HIS A 92 6.93 -7.95 7.44
C HIS A 92 6.72 -9.43 7.77
N ARG A 93 7.42 -9.90 8.79
CA ARG A 93 7.39 -11.27 9.31
C ARG A 93 7.23 -11.18 10.83
N GLY A 94 6.42 -12.06 11.42
CA GLY A 94 6.16 -12.07 12.86
C GLY A 94 4.67 -11.95 13.18
N LEU A 95 4.31 -10.98 14.03
CA LEU A 95 2.92 -10.79 14.47
C LEU A 95 1.96 -10.53 13.31
N ASP A 96 2.41 -9.77 12.31
CA ASP A 96 1.71 -9.56 11.05
C ASP A 96 2.64 -9.95 9.90
N VAL A 97 2.09 -10.69 8.94
CA VAL A 97 2.83 -11.19 7.76
C VAL A 97 2.25 -10.56 6.51
N TYR A 98 3.03 -9.72 5.85
CA TYR A 98 2.63 -9.03 4.61
C TYR A 98 3.84 -8.40 3.91
N ALA A 99 3.67 -8.01 2.65
CA ALA A 99 4.56 -7.06 2.00
C ALA A 99 3.91 -5.67 2.01
N GLU A 100 4.58 -4.67 2.54
CA GLU A 100 4.15 -3.28 2.49
C GLU A 100 4.73 -2.62 1.25
N ILE A 101 3.97 -1.75 0.58
CA ILE A 101 4.52 -0.86 -0.44
C ILE A 101 5.20 0.31 0.27
N ASP A 102 6.50 0.47 0.06
CA ASP A 102 7.23 1.64 0.56
C ASP A 102 6.90 2.84 -0.32
N THR A 103 5.91 3.62 0.09
CA THR A 103 5.40 4.75 -0.70
C THR A 103 6.46 5.84 -0.93
N ALA A 104 7.43 5.98 -0.04
CA ALA A 104 8.51 6.94 -0.21
C ALA A 104 9.48 6.48 -1.29
N VAL A 105 9.93 5.22 -1.24
CA VAL A 105 10.83 4.65 -2.26
C VAL A 105 10.13 4.58 -3.63
N MET A 106 8.86 4.20 -3.68
CA MET A 106 8.10 4.15 -4.93
C MET A 106 7.93 5.54 -5.56
N HIS A 107 7.78 6.58 -4.75
CA HIS A 107 7.76 7.96 -5.26
C HIS A 107 9.12 8.38 -5.85
N GLU A 108 10.23 8.03 -5.20
CA GLU A 108 11.57 8.31 -5.76
C GLU A 108 11.80 7.55 -7.08
N LEU A 109 11.36 6.30 -7.18
CA LEU A 109 11.39 5.54 -8.43
C LEU A 109 10.54 6.22 -9.52
N ALA A 110 9.38 6.79 -9.17
CA ALA A 110 8.53 7.52 -10.11
C ALA A 110 9.15 8.82 -10.60
N LEU A 111 9.84 9.56 -9.74
CA LEU A 111 10.58 10.75 -10.14
C LEU A 111 11.72 10.42 -11.10
N GLN A 112 12.37 9.27 -10.95
CA GLN A 112 13.52 8.88 -11.76
C GLN A 112 13.13 8.18 -13.08
N HIS A 113 12.13 7.30 -13.05
CA HIS A 113 11.82 6.38 -14.14
C HIS A 113 10.37 6.44 -14.62
N GLY A 114 9.49 7.12 -13.89
CA GLY A 114 8.06 7.17 -14.16
C GLY A 114 7.65 8.30 -15.11
N GLN A 115 6.54 8.11 -15.80
CA GLN A 115 5.88 9.17 -16.55
C GLN A 115 5.26 10.21 -15.60
N PRO A 116 4.89 11.42 -16.09
CA PRO A 116 4.28 12.44 -15.23
C PRO A 116 3.05 11.98 -14.46
N VAL A 117 2.25 11.07 -15.03
CA VAL A 117 1.09 10.47 -14.35
C VAL A 117 1.50 9.57 -13.17
N ASP A 118 2.62 8.86 -13.28
CA ASP A 118 3.15 8.01 -12.21
C ASP A 118 3.71 8.87 -11.08
N GLN A 119 4.44 9.94 -11.42
CA GLN A 119 4.95 10.90 -10.44
C GLN A 119 3.82 11.50 -9.62
N ALA A 120 2.74 11.94 -10.29
CA ALA A 120 1.54 12.42 -9.60
C ALA A 120 0.94 11.32 -8.72
N PHE A 121 0.72 10.11 -9.27
CA PHE A 121 0.13 9.01 -8.52
C PHE A 121 0.90 8.69 -7.24
N PHE A 122 2.22 8.50 -7.32
CA PHE A 122 3.03 8.13 -6.17
C PHE A 122 3.25 9.28 -5.19
N ALA A 123 3.20 10.55 -5.64
CA ALA A 123 3.17 11.69 -4.73
C ALA A 123 1.89 11.68 -3.89
N GLY A 124 0.74 11.42 -4.53
CA GLY A 124 -0.54 11.24 -3.85
C GLY A 124 -0.52 10.05 -2.89
N LEU A 125 0.01 8.91 -3.34
CA LEU A 125 0.14 7.70 -2.53
C LEU A 125 1.01 7.95 -1.29
N LYS A 126 2.17 8.60 -1.43
CA LYS A 126 3.03 8.97 -0.31
C LYS A 126 2.33 9.90 0.69
N ALA A 127 1.53 10.84 0.20
CA ALA A 127 0.74 11.73 1.06
C ALA A 127 -0.49 11.04 1.70
N ALA A 128 -0.90 9.89 1.16
CA ALA A 128 -2.08 9.17 1.60
C ALA A 128 -1.84 8.32 2.86
N PHE A 129 -0.59 7.98 3.17
CA PHE A 129 -0.20 7.16 4.31
C PHE A 129 0.67 7.93 5.31
N ASN A 130 0.57 7.57 6.59
CA ASN A 130 1.42 8.09 7.67
C ASN A 130 2.63 7.19 7.90
N ASP A 131 3.53 7.60 8.81
CA ASP A 131 4.76 6.85 9.13
C ASP A 131 4.52 5.44 9.71
N GLN A 132 3.28 5.13 10.11
CA GLN A 132 2.86 3.81 10.58
C GLN A 132 2.32 2.93 9.44
N GLY A 133 2.39 3.37 8.18
CA GLY A 133 1.85 2.64 7.03
C GLY A 133 0.32 2.62 6.95
N LEU A 134 -0.36 3.50 7.71
CA LEU A 134 -1.81 3.61 7.73
C LEU A 134 -2.28 4.81 6.92
N PRO A 135 -3.47 4.75 6.28
CA PRO A 135 -4.11 5.94 5.72
C PRO A 135 -4.07 7.11 6.71
N VAL A 136 -3.74 8.32 6.24
CA VAL A 136 -3.47 9.49 7.11
C VAL A 136 -4.64 9.86 8.03
N TYR A 137 -5.87 9.49 7.65
CA TYR A 137 -7.06 9.70 8.46
C TYR A 137 -7.28 8.63 9.54
N LEU A 138 -6.39 7.65 9.66
CA LEU A 138 -6.39 6.64 10.72
C LEU A 138 -5.32 6.92 11.78
N ASN A 139 -5.48 6.29 12.95
CA ASN A 139 -4.53 6.32 14.05
C ASN A 139 -4.60 5.03 14.86
N LEU A 140 -3.46 4.47 15.28
CA LEU A 140 -3.46 3.33 16.21
C LEU A 140 -3.75 3.73 17.65
N ALA A 141 -3.51 4.98 18.08
CA ALA A 141 -3.89 5.52 19.40
C ALA A 141 -3.75 4.55 20.60
N ASN A 142 -2.67 3.77 20.67
CA ASN A 142 -2.42 2.72 21.67
C ASN A 142 -3.50 1.62 21.75
N ARG A 143 -4.19 1.32 20.64
CA ARG A 143 -5.21 0.28 20.48
C ARG A 143 -4.73 -0.81 19.53
N ALA A 144 -5.34 -1.99 19.64
CA ALA A 144 -5.08 -3.13 18.76
C ALA A 144 -5.63 -2.94 17.32
N SER A 145 -6.58 -2.02 17.13
CA SER A 145 -7.15 -1.69 15.82
C SER A 145 -7.18 -0.19 15.61
N PRO A 146 -6.96 0.29 14.37
CA PRO A 146 -6.94 1.71 14.08
C PRO A 146 -8.31 2.35 14.28
N CYS A 147 -8.30 3.62 14.63
CA CYS A 147 -9.48 4.48 14.74
C CYS A 147 -9.44 5.60 13.71
N ILE A 148 -10.60 6.17 13.38
CA ILE A 148 -10.75 7.24 12.38
C ILE A 148 -10.67 8.63 13.04
N ARG A 149 -9.88 9.53 12.45
CA ARG A 149 -9.62 10.91 12.90
C ARG A 149 -10.71 11.90 12.43
N PHE A 150 -11.92 11.77 12.98
CA PHE A 150 -13.00 12.72 12.68
C PHE A 150 -12.83 14.11 13.32
N ASP A 151 -11.87 14.28 14.23
CA ASP A 151 -11.44 15.56 14.79
C ASP A 151 -10.51 16.35 13.84
N GLN A 152 -10.00 15.70 12.79
CA GLN A 152 -9.16 16.30 11.74
C GLN A 152 -9.72 15.95 10.35
N PRO A 153 -10.96 16.35 10.04
CA PRO A 153 -11.66 15.88 8.83
C PRO A 153 -11.02 16.36 7.53
N ALA A 154 -10.23 17.45 7.57
CA ALA A 154 -9.49 17.96 6.42
C ALA A 154 -8.60 16.89 5.77
N LEU A 155 -7.99 15.98 6.56
CA LEU A 155 -7.17 14.89 6.05
C LEU A 155 -7.96 13.98 5.09
N MET A 156 -9.22 13.67 5.40
CA MET A 156 -10.07 12.87 4.51
C MET A 156 -10.54 13.67 3.30
N TYR A 157 -10.88 14.94 3.49
CA TYR A 157 -11.40 15.77 2.39
C TYR A 157 -10.33 16.05 1.34
N GLU A 158 -9.12 16.38 1.78
CA GLU A 158 -7.98 16.63 0.89
C GLU A 158 -7.65 15.38 0.07
N GLN A 159 -7.63 14.21 0.72
CA GLN A 159 -7.44 12.93 0.02
C GLN A 159 -8.58 12.65 -0.99
N TYR A 160 -9.83 12.81 -0.57
CA TYR A 160 -10.97 12.60 -1.48
C TYR A 160 -10.92 13.53 -2.69
N ALA A 161 -10.69 14.82 -2.47
CA ALA A 161 -10.57 15.82 -3.53
C ALA A 161 -9.40 15.51 -4.48
N TYR A 162 -8.23 15.16 -3.93
CA TYR A 162 -7.05 14.81 -4.70
C TYR A 162 -7.33 13.62 -5.63
N TRP A 163 -7.85 12.52 -5.10
CA TRP A 163 -8.11 11.31 -5.88
C TRP A 163 -9.26 11.46 -6.87
N GLN A 164 -10.26 12.30 -6.56
CA GLN A 164 -11.28 12.68 -7.54
C GLN A 164 -10.68 13.46 -8.72
N ALA A 165 -9.82 14.44 -8.43
CA ALA A 165 -9.15 15.23 -9.46
C ALA A 165 -8.19 14.35 -10.31
N PHE A 166 -7.42 13.47 -9.66
CA PHE A 166 -6.54 12.51 -10.33
C PHE A 166 -7.34 11.61 -11.27
N ARG A 167 -8.44 11.01 -10.79
CA ARG A 167 -9.34 10.16 -11.62
C ARG A 167 -9.89 10.92 -12.81
N LYS A 168 -10.27 12.18 -12.63
CA LYS A 168 -10.82 13.02 -13.71
C LYS A 168 -9.77 13.30 -14.79
N ALA A 169 -8.54 13.61 -14.39
CA ALA A 169 -7.44 13.88 -15.31
C ALA A 169 -6.89 12.61 -15.99
N ASN A 170 -6.90 11.48 -15.27
CA ASN A 170 -6.28 10.23 -15.68
C ASN A 170 -7.23 9.03 -15.48
N PRO A 171 -8.35 8.94 -16.22
CA PRO A 171 -9.45 8.00 -15.92
C PRO A 171 -9.06 6.52 -15.96
N ASN A 172 -8.00 6.16 -16.69
CA ASN A 172 -7.53 4.79 -16.84
C ASN A 172 -6.31 4.46 -15.97
N ALA A 173 -5.55 5.47 -15.53
CA ALA A 173 -4.32 5.26 -14.78
C ALA A 173 -4.64 4.85 -13.34
N TYR A 174 -4.08 3.73 -12.88
CA TYR A 174 -4.25 3.22 -11.50
C TYR A 174 -5.72 3.08 -11.07
N ALA A 175 -6.62 2.86 -12.03
CA ALA A 175 -8.04 3.10 -11.82
C ALA A 175 -8.65 2.17 -10.76
N HIS A 176 -8.08 0.97 -10.55
CA HIS A 176 -8.51 0.07 -9.49
C HIS A 176 -8.25 0.69 -8.09
N PHE A 177 -7.02 1.10 -7.82
CA PHE A 177 -6.64 1.74 -6.55
C PHE A 177 -7.46 3.01 -6.32
N VAL A 178 -7.52 3.91 -7.31
CA VAL A 178 -8.19 5.21 -7.15
C VAL A 178 -9.68 5.02 -6.86
N ARG A 179 -10.35 4.07 -7.53
CA ARG A 179 -11.75 3.74 -7.22
C ARG A 179 -11.91 3.17 -5.82
N GLN A 180 -11.00 2.28 -5.40
CA GLN A 180 -11.08 1.68 -4.07
C GLN A 180 -10.88 2.75 -2.98
N TRP A 181 -9.85 3.57 -3.09
CA TRP A 181 -9.56 4.63 -2.12
C TRP A 181 -10.71 5.62 -1.94
N LEU A 182 -11.34 6.03 -3.06
CA LEU A 182 -12.53 6.89 -3.00
C LEU A 182 -13.70 6.19 -2.30
N ARG A 183 -13.93 4.91 -2.59
CA ARG A 183 -14.97 4.11 -1.90
C ARG A 183 -14.67 3.93 -0.42
N ASP A 184 -13.42 3.75 -0.02
CA ASP A 184 -13.04 3.58 1.38
C ASP A 184 -13.31 4.86 2.18
N ILE A 185 -13.01 6.04 1.61
CA ILE A 185 -13.38 7.32 2.24
C ILE A 185 -14.90 7.49 2.28
N GLU A 186 -15.61 7.17 1.20
CA GLU A 186 -17.07 7.21 1.16
C GLU A 186 -17.69 6.30 2.23
N ASP A 187 -17.19 5.08 2.39
CA ASP A 187 -17.66 4.12 3.38
C ASP A 187 -17.42 4.62 4.81
N VAL A 188 -16.23 5.18 5.08
CA VAL A 188 -15.92 5.84 6.36
C VAL A 188 -16.91 6.97 6.66
N MET A 189 -17.26 7.80 5.68
CA MET A 189 -18.23 8.89 5.85
C MET A 189 -19.66 8.38 6.04
N VAL A 190 -20.07 7.33 5.31
CA VAL A 190 -21.39 6.70 5.49
C VAL A 190 -21.53 6.12 6.89
N HIS A 191 -20.47 5.47 7.37
CA HIS A 191 -20.51 4.79 8.66
C HIS A 191 -20.35 5.74 9.83
N GLY A 192 -19.38 6.67 9.80
CA GLY A 192 -19.13 7.57 10.92
C GLY A 192 -18.94 6.82 12.25
N THR A 193 -18.22 5.71 12.23
CA THR A 193 -17.96 4.84 13.40
C THR A 193 -16.47 4.71 13.67
N CYS A 194 -16.11 3.98 14.73
CA CYS A 194 -14.74 3.67 15.14
C CYS A 194 -13.83 4.90 15.24
N THR A 195 -14.38 6.02 15.72
CA THR A 195 -13.62 7.26 15.90
C THR A 195 -12.56 7.15 17.01
N CYS A 196 -11.50 7.94 16.88
CA CYS A 196 -10.46 8.03 17.90
C CYS A 196 -10.93 8.66 19.22
N THR A 197 -12.04 9.42 19.18
CA THR A 197 -12.62 10.05 20.37
C THR A 197 -13.96 9.42 20.72
N GLN A 198 -14.42 9.54 21.97
CA GLN A 198 -15.78 9.11 22.33
C GLN A 198 -16.86 10.13 21.91
N LYS A 199 -16.46 11.30 21.42
CA LYS A 199 -17.36 12.43 21.15
C LYS A 199 -18.07 12.25 19.81
N GLN A 200 -19.38 12.40 19.81
CA GLN A 200 -20.22 12.39 18.60
C GLN A 200 -20.07 13.67 17.76
N ALA A 201 -19.92 14.83 18.42
CA ALA A 201 -19.92 16.13 17.73
C ALA A 201 -18.87 16.27 16.60
N PRO A 202 -17.60 15.82 16.74
CA PRO A 202 -16.64 15.84 15.63
C PRO A 202 -17.07 14.99 14.44
N VAL A 203 -17.70 13.83 14.69
CA VAL A 203 -18.22 12.96 13.63
C VAL A 203 -19.32 13.68 12.86
N GLU A 204 -20.33 14.22 13.55
CA GLU A 204 -21.40 14.96 12.87
C GLU A 204 -20.90 16.18 12.08
N ALA A 205 -19.93 16.92 12.64
CA ALA A 205 -19.33 18.06 11.96
C ALA A 205 -18.59 17.62 10.69
N ALA A 206 -17.86 16.51 10.75
CA ALA A 206 -17.20 15.94 9.59
C ALA A 206 -18.21 15.45 8.53
N LEU A 207 -19.26 14.74 8.93
CA LEU A 207 -20.27 14.26 7.97
C LEU A 207 -21.00 15.41 7.27
N LYS A 208 -21.39 16.46 8.03
CA LYS A 208 -22.00 17.68 7.46
C LYS A 208 -21.02 18.42 6.55
N GLY A 209 -19.77 18.55 6.97
CA GLY A 209 -18.72 19.20 6.21
C GLY A 209 -18.41 18.48 4.89
N PHE A 210 -18.39 17.15 4.89
CA PHE A 210 -18.15 16.35 3.69
C PHE A 210 -19.24 16.59 2.63
N VAL A 211 -20.52 16.54 3.02
CA VAL A 211 -21.65 16.80 2.11
C VAL A 211 -21.65 18.24 1.60
N ALA A 212 -21.20 19.20 2.41
CA ALA A 212 -21.06 20.59 2.00
C ALA A 212 -19.91 20.79 1.00
N ALA A 213 -18.77 20.13 1.22
CA ALA A 213 -17.59 20.22 0.36
C ALA A 213 -17.76 19.45 -0.97
N PHE A 214 -18.48 18.31 -0.94
CA PHE A 214 -18.66 17.42 -2.08
C PHE A 214 -20.15 17.20 -2.36
N PRO A 215 -20.85 18.21 -2.90
CA PRO A 215 -22.30 18.15 -3.05
C PRO A 215 -22.76 17.02 -3.99
N GLU A 216 -21.95 16.63 -4.96
CA GLU A 216 -22.29 15.58 -5.92
C GLU A 216 -21.80 14.18 -5.48
N THR A 217 -21.43 13.99 -4.21
CA THR A 217 -21.03 12.68 -3.71
C THR A 217 -22.22 11.69 -3.76
N VAL A 218 -21.94 10.48 -4.26
CA VAL A 218 -22.96 9.43 -4.45
C VAL A 218 -23.55 8.93 -3.13
N VAL A 219 -22.81 9.09 -2.03
CA VAL A 219 -23.21 8.65 -0.68
C VAL A 219 -23.92 9.73 0.14
N ARG A 220 -24.32 10.85 -0.47
CA ARG A 220 -24.97 11.97 0.24
C ARG A 220 -26.19 11.52 1.05
N ALA A 221 -27.05 10.69 0.46
CA ALA A 221 -28.28 10.22 1.11
C ALA A 221 -27.96 9.35 2.34
N ASP A 222 -26.97 8.48 2.23
CA ASP A 222 -26.54 7.60 3.32
C ASP A 222 -25.90 8.40 4.47
N ILE A 223 -25.10 9.43 4.15
CA ILE A 223 -24.55 10.34 5.17
C ILE A 223 -25.67 11.09 5.89
N GLN A 224 -26.70 11.56 5.17
CA GLN A 224 -27.86 12.20 5.78
C GLN A 224 -28.64 11.24 6.69
N ALA A 225 -28.82 9.98 6.26
CA ALA A 225 -29.43 8.94 7.09
C ALA A 225 -28.60 8.64 8.35
N ARG A 226 -27.28 8.62 8.24
CA ARG A 226 -26.38 8.47 9.40
C ARG A 226 -26.50 9.64 10.37
N LEU A 227 -26.47 10.88 9.88
CA LEU A 227 -26.68 12.08 10.71
C LEU A 227 -28.04 12.06 11.43
N GLN A 228 -29.08 11.60 10.74
CA GLN A 228 -30.42 11.42 11.31
C GLN A 228 -30.41 10.36 12.43
N GLN A 229 -29.79 9.21 12.21
CA GLN A 229 -29.67 8.17 13.21
C GLN A 229 -28.85 8.63 14.44
N LEU A 230 -27.77 9.38 14.25
CA LEU A 230 -26.96 9.91 15.36
C LEU A 230 -27.76 10.87 16.24
N ARG A 231 -28.69 11.62 15.66
CA ARG A 231 -29.58 12.52 16.39
C ARG A 231 -30.66 11.76 17.17
N ASP A 232 -31.32 10.82 16.53
CA ASP A 232 -32.53 10.21 17.09
C ASP A 232 -32.23 9.00 17.98
N LYS A 233 -31.21 8.21 17.62
CA LYS A 233 -30.88 6.92 18.26
C LYS A 233 -29.37 6.70 18.35
N PRO A 234 -28.61 7.58 19.04
CA PRO A 234 -27.14 7.58 19.03
C PRO A 234 -26.49 6.25 19.46
N TYR A 235 -27.20 5.43 20.24
CA TYR A 235 -26.68 4.17 20.79
C TYR A 235 -26.93 2.93 19.93
N ASP A 236 -27.81 3.00 18.91
CA ASP A 236 -28.05 1.85 18.00
C ASP A 236 -26.80 1.50 17.18
N LYS A 237 -26.06 2.53 16.79
CA LYS A 237 -24.75 2.43 16.11
C LYS A 237 -23.85 3.55 16.65
N PRO A 238 -23.19 3.34 17.80
CA PRO A 238 -22.39 4.39 18.43
C PRO A 238 -21.20 4.78 17.55
N VAL A 239 -20.74 6.03 17.69
CA VAL A 239 -19.58 6.52 16.92
C VAL A 239 -18.27 5.87 17.36
N TRP A 240 -18.18 5.47 18.62
CA TRP A 240 -16.97 4.87 19.19
C TRP A 240 -17.11 3.35 19.26
N CYS A 241 -16.19 2.65 18.60
CA CYS A 241 -16.08 1.19 18.66
C CYS A 241 -15.26 0.82 19.90
N ARG A 242 -15.82 -0.06 20.74
CA ARG A 242 -15.14 -0.67 21.88
C ARG A 242 -14.49 -1.98 21.48
#